data_AF-A0A7C4US54-F1
#
_entry.id   AF-A0A7C4US54-F1
#
_cell.length_a   1.000
_cell.length_b   1.000
_cell.length_c   1.000
_cell.angle_alpha   90.00
_cell.angle_beta   90.00
_cell.angle_gamma   90.00
#
_symmetry.space_group_name_H-M   'P 1'
#
loop_
_entity.id
_entity.type
_entity.pdbx_description
1 polymer ?
#
loop_
_entity_poly.entity_id
_entity_poly.type
_entity_poly.pdbx_seq_one_letter_code
_entity_poly.pdbx_strand_id
1 'polypeptide(L)' 'MQLLAIDIGTGTQDILLFDTRHEPENALKMILPSPTQRVAEEIRQAMVRGEPVLLVGATMGG' A
#
# COMPACT_ATOMS: atom_id res chain seq x y z
N MET A 1 -7.01 -4.85 22.47
CA MET A 1 -7.62 -4.76 21.12
C MET A 1 -6.49 -4.69 20.13
N GLN A 2 -6.63 -5.30 18.95
CA GLN A 2 -5.63 -5.16 17.89
C GLN A 2 -6.14 -4.16 16.86
N LEU A 3 -5.30 -3.19 16.51
CA LEU A 3 -5.54 -2.16 15.52
C LEU A 3 -4.54 -2.33 14.38
N LEU A 4 -5.04 -2.35 13.15
CA LEU A 4 -4.23 -2.30 11.93
C LEU A 4 -4.43 -0.93 11.28
N ALA A 5 -3.38 -0.13 11.24
CA ALA A 5 -3.37 1.14 10.52
C ALA A 5 -2.47 1.01 9.30
N ILE A 6 -2.92 1.56 8.17
CA ILE A 6 -2.19 1.55 6.91
C ILE A 6 -2.18 2.99 6.39
N ASP A 7 -0.99 3.53 6.18
CA ASP A 7 -0.78 4.82 5.50
C ASP A 7 -0.07 4.57 4.17
N ILE A 8 -0.67 5.03 3.07
CA ILE A 8 -0.17 4.80 1.71
C ILE A 8 0.25 6.14 1.12
N GLY A 9 1.55 6.34 0.99
CA GLY A 9 2.12 7.47 0.27
C GLY A 9 2.56 7.12 -1.15
N THR A 10 3.19 8.09 -1.82
CA THR A 10 3.75 7.93 -3.18
C THR A 10 4.94 6.96 -3.23
N GLY A 11 5.73 6.92 -2.15
CA GLY A 11 6.96 6.12 -2.07
C GLY A 11 6.75 4.80 -1.34
N THR A 12 6.22 4.89 -0.13
CA THR A 12 6.07 3.76 0.79
C THR A 12 4.63 3.59 1.22
N GLN A 13 4.36 2.42 1.78
CA GLN A 13 3.22 2.16 2.63
C GLN A 13 3.75 1.78 4.02
N ASP A 14 3.21 2.42 5.04
CA ASP A 14 3.51 2.15 6.43
C ASP A 14 2.36 1.34 7.03
N ILE A 15 2.64 0.13 7.48
CA ILE A 15 1.66 -0.77 8.10
C ILE A 15 2.02 -0.91 9.57
N LEU A 16 1.10 -0.52 10.45
CA LEU A 16 1.24 -0.60 11.91
C LEU A 16 0.24 -1.61 12.48
N LEU A 17 0.75 -2.63 13.18
CA LEU A 17 -0.07 -3.51 14.02
C LEU A 17 0.14 -3.12 15.49
N PHE A 18 -0.87 -2.51 16.07
CA PHE A 18 -0.86 -2.03 17.46
C PHE A 18 -1.78 -2.88 18.34
N ASP A 19 -1.24 -3.47 19.41
CA ASP A 19 -2.02 -4.12 20.46
C ASP A 19 -2.13 -3.17 21.65
N THR A 20 -3.35 -2.71 21.94
CA THR A 20 -3.63 -1.71 22.99
C THR A 20 -3.33 -2.16 24.41
N ARG A 21 -2.86 -3.39 24.61
CA ARG A 21 -2.37 -3.91 25.90
C ARG A 21 -0.93 -3.50 26.21
N HIS A 22 -0.20 -3.00 25.20
CA HIS A 22 1.19 -2.58 25.31
C HIS A 22 1.34 -1.11 24.93
N GLU A 23 2.49 -0.52 25.28
CA GLU A 23 2.83 0.84 24.87
C GLU A 23 2.99 0.95 23.34
N PRO A 24 2.57 2.05 22.70
CA PRO A 24 2.61 2.23 21.25
C PRO A 24 3.99 2.04 20.60
N GLU A 25 5.06 2.34 21.31
CA GLU A 25 6.45 2.20 20.86
C GLU A 25 6.84 0.74 20.61
N ASN A 26 6.11 -0.22 21.20
CA ASN A 26 6.31 -1.65 21.00
C ASN A 26 5.47 -2.22 19.84
N ALA A 27 4.74 -1.37 19.11
CA ALA A 27 3.95 -1.80 17.97
C ALA A 27 4.86 -2.33 16.85
N LEU A 28 4.38 -3.35 16.14
CA LEU A 28 5.07 -3.85 14.96
C LEU A 28 4.80 -2.90 13.79
N LYS A 29 5.86 -2.33 13.21
CA LYS A 29 5.79 -1.48 12.02
C LYS A 29 6.52 -2.13 10.84
N MET A 30 5.84 -2.19 9.69
CA MET A 30 6.45 -2.56 8.42
C MET A 30 6.43 -1.34 7.49
N ILE A 31 7.55 -1.08 6.83
CA ILE A 31 7.68 -0.04 5.79
C ILE A 31 7.95 -0.77 4.49
N LEU A 32 7.03 -0.69 3.54
CA LEU A 32 7.10 -1.39 2.26
C LEU A 32 6.99 -0.39 1.10
N PRO A 33 7.40 -0.73 -0.12
CA PRO A 33 7.11 0.10 -1.29
C PRO A 33 5.60 0.31 -1.48
N SER A 34 5.21 1.51 -1.92
CA SER A 34 3.80 1.82 -2.19
C SER A 34 3.23 0.92 -3.30
N PRO A 35 2.01 0.38 -3.14
CA PRO A 35 1.37 -0.43 -4.18
C PRO A 35 1.14 0.38 -5.47
N THR A 36 0.99 1.70 -5.36
CA THR A 36 0.86 2.62 -6.50
C THR A 36 2.07 2.55 -7.44
N GLN A 37 3.29 2.34 -6.90
CA GLN A 37 4.48 2.19 -7.74
C GLN A 37 4.45 0.91 -8.58
N ARG A 38 3.94 -0.18 -8.00
CA ARG A 38 3.80 -1.46 -8.71
C ARG A 38 2.77 -1.35 -9.84
N VAL A 39 1.60 -0.77 -9.55
CA VAL A 39 0.55 -0.55 -10.54
C VAL A 39 1.04 0.38 -11.66
N ALA A 40 1.77 1.45 -11.32
CA ALA A 40 2.35 2.35 -12.31
C ALA A 40 3.30 1.63 -13.27
N GLU A 41 4.12 0.70 -12.77
CA GLU A 41 4.99 -0.11 -13.61
C GLU A 41 4.21 -1.09 -14.49
N GLU A 42 3.20 -1.77 -13.95
CA GLU A 42 2.33 -2.67 -14.72
C GLU A 42 1.62 -1.93 -15.88
N ILE A 43 1.13 -0.72 -15.63
CA ILE A 43 0.52 0.15 -16.64
C ILE A 43 1.54 0.52 -17.73
N ARG A 44 2.77 0.90 -17.33
CA ARG A 44 3.83 1.27 -18.27
C ARG A 44 4.18 0.08 -19.18
N GLN A 45 4.22 -1.12 -18.63
CA GLN A 45 4.48 -2.34 -19.39
C GLN A 45 3.31 -2.72 -20.31
N ALA A 46 2.06 -2.55 -19.88
CA ALA A 46 0.88 -2.76 -20.73
C ALA A 46 0.84 -1.77 -21.91
N MET A 47 1.24 -0.51 -21.68
CA MET A 47 1.37 0.51 -22.73
C MET A 47 2.40 0.07 -23.79
N VAL A 48 3.56 -0.44 -23.38
CA VAL A 48 4.59 -0.95 -24.31
C VAL A 48 4.06 -2.11 -25.16
N ARG A 49 3.16 -2.94 -24.61
CA ARG A 49 2.53 -4.07 -25.33
C ARG A 49 1.29 -3.69 -26.14
N GLY A 50 0.80 -2.45 -26.01
CA GLY A 50 -0.44 -2.01 -26.66
C GLY A 50 -1.70 -2.66 -26.06
N GLU A 51 -1.64 -3.13 -24.82
CA GLU A 51 -2.75 -3.80 -24.15
C GLU A 51 -3.68 -2.75 -23.49
N PRO A 52 -5.01 -2.94 -23.57
CA PRO A 52 -5.94 -2.09 -22.84
C PRO A 52 -5.81 -2.33 -21.32
N VAL A 53 -5.94 -1.25 -20.53
CA VAL A 53 -5.89 -1.31 -19.06
C VAL A 53 -7.28 -1.01 -18.49
N LEU A 54 -7.78 -1.90 -17.63
CA LEU A 54 -8.96 -1.67 -16.80
C LEU A 54 -8.55 -1.70 -15.32
N LEU A 55 -8.87 -0.63 -14.60
CA LEU A 55 -8.60 -0.48 -13.18
C LEU A 55 -9.88 -0.76 -12.38
N VAL A 56 -9.83 -1.73 -11.45
CA VAL A 56 -10.95 -2.12 -10.58
C VAL A 56 -10.52 -2.18 -9.13
N GLY A 57 -11.42 -1.81 -8.21
CA GLY A 57 -11.18 -1.85 -6.78
C GLY A 57 -11.98 -0.80 -6.03
N ALA A 58 -12.17 -0.99 -4.72
CA ALA A 58 -12.85 -0.02 -3.87
C ALA A 58 -12.00 1.23 -3.57
N THR A 59 -10.67 1.08 -3.65
CA THR A 59 -9.69 2.13 -3.39
C THR A 59 -8.70 2.12 -4.54
N MET A 60 -8.92 3.00 -5.52
CA MET A 60 -8.07 3.13 -6.71
C MET A 60 -7.41 4.50 -6.70
N GLY A 61 -6.31 4.61 -5.96
CA GLY A 61 -5.60 5.87 -5.70
C GLY A 61 -5.44 6.15 -4.21
N GLY A 62 -4.53 7.07 -3.90
CA GLY A 62 -4.41 7.74 -2.61
C GLY A 62 -4.98 9.15 -2.71
#